data_AF-A0A350F0C0-F1
#
_entry.id   AF-A0A350F0C0-F1
#
_cell.length_a   1.000
_cell.length_b   1.000
_cell.length_c   1.000
_cell.angle_alpha   90.00
_cell.angle_beta   90.00
_cell.angle_gamma   90.00
#
_symmetry.space_group_name_H-M   'P 1'
#
loop_
_entity.id
_entity.type
_entity.pdbx_description
1 polymer ?
#
loop_
_entity_poly.entity_id
_entity_poly.type
_entity_poly.pdbx_seq_one_letter_code
_entity_poly.pdbx_strand_id
1 'polypeptide(L)'
;WFLGTYTGRFNRRHKLFGHLFSGRYKSLVVDGSGNGYLKTVCDYVHLNPARATLLAAGQPLRGFAWSSWPAYLAAPSKRPAWLRVDRLLGEHGIPKDSVAGRRELERRVET
;
A
#
# COMPACT_ATOMS: atom_id res chain seq x y z
N TRP A 1 -17.18 -15.06 0.00
CA TRP A 1 -16.37 -16.03 -0.78
C TRP A 1 -14.88 -16.02 -0.39
N PHE A 2 -14.15 -14.91 -0.50
CA PHE A 2 -12.70 -14.85 -0.21
C PHE A 2 -12.30 -15.23 1.23
N LEU A 3 -12.82 -14.53 2.25
CA LEU A 3 -12.43 -14.73 3.66
C LEU A 3 -12.60 -16.18 4.13
N GLY A 4 -13.75 -16.80 3.83
CA GLY A 4 -14.03 -18.20 4.19
C GLY A 4 -13.14 -19.19 3.45
N THR A 5 -12.96 -18.99 2.14
CA THR A 5 -12.09 -19.87 1.32
C THR A 5 -10.64 -19.82 1.78
N TYR A 6 -10.11 -18.62 2.06
CA TYR A 6 -8.75 -18.47 2.57
C TYR A 6 -8.61 -19.05 3.98
N THR A 7 -9.56 -18.79 4.88
CA THR A 7 -9.57 -19.35 6.24
C THR A 7 -9.53 -20.89 6.20
N GLY A 8 -10.39 -21.51 5.39
CA GLY A 8 -10.42 -22.97 5.25
C GLY A 8 -9.11 -23.55 4.72
N ARG A 9 -8.48 -22.90 3.74
CA ARG A 9 -7.18 -23.32 3.19
C ARG A 9 -6.05 -23.14 4.20
N PHE A 10 -6.00 -22.02 4.89
CA PHE A 10 -5.00 -21.72 5.92
C PHE A 10 -5.10 -22.73 7.08
N ASN A 11 -6.30 -22.91 7.64
CA ASN A 11 -6.55 -23.84 8.74
C ASN A 11 -6.16 -25.27 8.36
N ARG A 12 -6.54 -25.74 7.17
CA ARG A 12 -6.14 -27.07 6.68
C ARG A 12 -4.62 -27.21 6.55
N ARG A 13 -3.94 -26.20 5.98
CA ARG A 13 -2.48 -26.21 5.81
C ARG A 13 -1.74 -26.25 7.14
N HIS A 14 -2.22 -25.50 8.13
CA HIS A 14 -1.55 -25.31 9.41
C HIS A 14 -2.08 -26.21 10.53
N LYS A 15 -3.03 -27.11 10.24
CA LYS A 15 -3.71 -27.98 11.22
C LYS A 15 -4.37 -27.17 12.36
N LEU A 16 -4.94 -26.02 12.02
CA LEU A 16 -5.67 -25.14 12.94
C LEU A 16 -7.19 -25.25 12.70
N PHE A 17 -7.96 -24.70 13.63
CA PHE A 17 -9.42 -24.58 13.51
C PHE A 17 -9.87 -23.21 14.05
N GLY A 18 -11.09 -22.79 13.68
CA GLY A 18 -11.67 -21.52 14.14
C GLY A 18 -11.44 -20.33 13.19
N HIS A 19 -11.64 -19.12 13.72
CA HIS A 19 -11.62 -17.88 12.94
C HIS A 19 -10.20 -17.37 12.71
N LEU A 20 -9.86 -17.11 11.44
CA LEU A 20 -8.60 -16.48 11.07
C LEU A 20 -8.70 -14.94 11.03
N PHE A 21 -9.83 -14.41 10.57
CA PHE A 21 -10.07 -12.97 10.47
C PHE A 21 -10.94 -12.49 11.63
N SER A 22 -10.52 -11.40 12.26
CA SER A 22 -11.29 -10.74 13.33
C SER A 22 -12.31 -9.77 12.72
N GLY A 23 -13.52 -10.26 12.45
CA GLY A 23 -14.67 -9.43 12.03
C GLY A 23 -14.90 -9.31 10.51
N ARG A 24 -15.78 -8.37 10.14
CA ARG A 24 -16.20 -8.14 8.75
C ARG A 24 -15.23 -7.22 8.02
N TYR A 25 -15.03 -7.50 6.73
CA TYR A 25 -14.31 -6.59 5.83
C TYR A 25 -15.03 -5.24 5.74
N LYS A 26 -14.25 -4.15 5.69
CA LYS A 26 -14.75 -2.78 5.51
C LYS A 26 -14.49 -2.34 4.07
N SER A 27 -15.52 -1.80 3.41
CA SER A 27 -15.44 -1.24 2.06
C SER A 27 -15.84 0.23 2.09
N LEU A 28 -14.85 1.12 2.14
CA LEU A 28 -15.06 2.55 2.06
C LEU A 28 -14.91 2.99 0.60
N VAL A 29 -15.89 3.75 0.09
CA VAL A 29 -15.76 4.38 -1.22
C VAL A 29 -14.71 5.47 -1.12
N VAL A 30 -13.72 5.43 -2.00
CA VAL A 30 -12.69 6.47 -2.12
C VAL A 30 -13.00 7.27 -3.37
N ASP A 31 -13.45 8.50 -3.17
CA ASP A 31 -13.65 9.45 -4.26
C ASP A 31 -12.33 10.14 -4.60
N GLY A 32 -11.89 9.96 -5.85
CA GLY A 32 -10.69 10.57 -6.40
C GLY A 32 -10.94 11.91 -7.11
N SER A 33 -12.12 12.51 -6.96
CA SER A 33 -12.48 13.84 -7.48
C SER A 33 -12.48 14.95 -6.42
N GLY A 34 -12.33 14.57 -5.14
CA GLY A 34 -12.33 15.47 -4.00
C GLY A 34 -10.93 15.93 -3.52
N ASN A 35 -10.90 16.55 -2.35
CA ASN A 35 -9.73 17.22 -1.76
C ASN A 35 -8.80 16.28 -0.96
N GLY A 36 -8.14 15.32 -1.63
CA GLY A 36 -7.02 14.57 -1.03
C GLY A 36 -7.42 13.30 -0.26
N TYR A 37 -8.64 12.80 -0.44
CA TYR A 37 -9.05 11.53 0.18
C TYR A 37 -8.26 10.34 -0.37
N LEU A 38 -8.06 10.29 -1.69
CA LEU A 38 -7.21 9.28 -2.34
C LEU A 38 -5.78 9.33 -1.78
N LYS A 39 -5.20 10.53 -1.67
CA LYS A 39 -3.89 10.75 -1.02
C LYS A 39 -3.85 10.11 0.37
N THR A 40 -4.82 10.44 1.21
CA THR A 40 -4.88 10.01 2.61
C THR A 40 -4.92 8.48 2.72
N VAL A 41 -5.71 7.82 1.88
CA VAL A 41 -5.83 6.35 1.89
C VAL A 41 -4.55 5.69 1.38
N CYS A 42 -3.95 6.21 0.30
CA CYS A 42 -2.68 5.69 -0.21
C CYS A 42 -1.56 5.84 0.83
N ASP A 43 -1.40 7.04 1.41
CA ASP A 43 -0.40 7.31 2.43
C ASP A 43 -0.62 6.40 3.65
N TYR A 44 -1.87 6.20 4.09
CA TYR A 44 -2.20 5.26 5.16
C TYR A 44 -1.72 3.84 4.87
N VAL A 45 -2.02 3.31 3.67
CA VAL A 45 -1.63 1.94 3.29
C VAL A 45 -0.11 1.78 3.27
N HIS A 46 0.60 2.75 2.71
CA HIS A 46 2.07 2.69 2.62
C HIS A 46 2.76 2.91 3.97
N LEU A 47 2.18 3.73 4.85
CA LEU A 47 2.69 3.96 6.21
C LEU A 47 2.27 2.88 7.21
N ASN A 48 1.31 2.03 6.87
CA ASN A 48 0.80 1.02 7.81
C ASN A 48 1.88 0.08 8.37
N PRO A 49 2.89 -0.39 7.59
CA PRO A 49 3.98 -1.19 8.15
C PRO A 49 4.76 -0.46 9.26
N ALA A 50 5.02 0.84 9.10
CA ALA A 50 5.67 1.64 10.15
C ALA A 50 4.76 1.77 11.37
N ARG A 51 3.49 2.12 11.16
CA ARG A 51 2.50 2.31 12.23
C ARG A 51 2.20 1.02 13.01
N ALA A 52 2.24 -0.12 12.33
CA ALA A 52 2.05 -1.44 12.92
C ALA A 52 3.35 -2.03 13.49
N THR A 53 4.44 -1.25 13.57
CA THR A 53 5.74 -1.67 14.12
C THR A 53 6.33 -2.91 13.42
N LEU A 54 6.06 -3.07 12.12
CA LEU A 54 6.54 -4.19 11.31
C LEU A 54 7.91 -3.94 10.67
N LEU A 55 8.42 -2.71 10.78
CA LEU A 55 9.74 -2.32 10.28
C LEU A 55 10.80 -2.56 11.36
N ALA A 56 11.97 -3.05 10.94
CA ALA A 56 13.16 -3.03 11.79
C ALA A 56 13.59 -1.58 12.08
N ALA A 57 14.35 -1.39 13.16
CA ALA A 57 14.87 -0.09 13.53
C ALA A 57 15.67 0.54 12.37
N GLY A 58 15.27 1.74 11.94
CA GLY A 58 15.91 2.47 10.82
C GLY A 58 15.62 1.91 9.43
N GLN A 59 14.75 0.90 9.28
CA GLN A 59 14.36 0.38 7.97
C GLN A 59 13.43 1.38 7.26
N PRO A 60 13.76 1.85 6.04
CA PRO A 60 12.87 2.72 5.27
C PRO A 60 11.68 1.92 4.71
N LEU A 61 10.57 2.59 4.37
CA LEU A 61 9.37 1.90 3.86
C LEU A 61 9.67 1.09 2.59
N ARG A 62 10.57 1.58 1.73
CA ARG A 62 10.99 0.86 0.51
C ARG A 62 11.61 -0.51 0.78
N GLY A 63 12.09 -0.75 1.99
CA GLY A 63 12.63 -2.04 2.41
C GLY A 63 11.56 -3.06 2.81
N PHE A 64 10.29 -2.66 2.95
CA PHE A 64 9.22 -3.56 3.35
C PHE A 64 8.62 -4.30 2.15
N ALA A 65 8.98 -5.56 1.97
CA ALA A 65 8.62 -6.36 0.80
C ALA A 65 7.11 -6.64 0.66
N TRP A 66 6.36 -6.58 1.76
CA TRP A 66 4.92 -6.89 1.78
C TRP A 66 4.05 -5.64 1.54
N SER A 67 4.54 -4.70 0.77
CA SER A 67 3.85 -3.48 0.33
C SER A 67 4.11 -3.23 -1.15
N SER A 68 3.18 -2.55 -1.82
CA SER A 68 3.40 -2.06 -3.18
C SER A 68 4.26 -0.79 -3.23
N TRP A 69 4.64 -0.21 -2.10
CA TRP A 69 5.46 1.01 -2.02
C TRP A 69 6.75 0.96 -2.85
N PRO A 70 7.55 -0.13 -2.85
CA PRO A 70 8.73 -0.22 -3.72
C PRO A 70 8.40 -0.09 -5.21
N ALA A 71 7.21 -0.55 -5.63
CA ALA A 71 6.76 -0.42 -7.02
C ALA A 71 6.39 1.03 -7.40
N TYR A 72 5.87 1.83 -6.46
CA TYR A 72 5.64 3.27 -6.68
C TYR A 72 6.96 4.03 -6.92
N LEU A 73 8.04 3.59 -6.30
CA LEU A 73 9.37 4.20 -6.43
C LEU A 73 10.21 3.60 -7.57
N ALA A 74 9.82 2.44 -8.10
CA ALA A 74 10.49 1.80 -9.24
C ALA A 74 10.37 2.63 -10.53
N ALA A 75 11.23 2.38 -11.52
CA ALA A 75 11.08 2.99 -12.84
C ALA A 75 9.82 2.47 -13.55
N PRO A 76 9.15 3.25 -14.42
CA PRO A 76 7.92 2.80 -15.10
C PRO A 76 8.03 1.42 -15.76
N SER A 77 9.18 1.13 -16.40
CA SER A 77 9.45 -0.17 -17.05
C SER A 77 9.54 -1.37 -16.11
N LYS A 78 9.67 -1.15 -14.79
CA LYS A 78 9.77 -2.19 -13.77
C LYS A 78 8.47 -2.39 -12.99
N ARG A 79 7.39 -1.69 -13.35
CA ARG A 79 6.12 -1.74 -12.64
C ARG A 79 5.12 -2.64 -13.35
N PRO A 80 4.16 -3.24 -12.63
CA PRO A 80 2.98 -3.81 -13.26
C PRO A 80 2.24 -2.74 -14.07
N ALA A 81 1.81 -3.08 -15.29
CA ALA A 81 1.17 -2.13 -16.22
C ALA A 81 -0.13 -1.51 -15.66
N TRP A 82 -0.79 -2.18 -14.72
CA TRP A 82 -2.02 -1.71 -14.08
C TRP A 82 -1.79 -0.73 -12.92
N LEU A 83 -0.54 -0.52 -12.48
CA LEU A 83 -0.25 0.34 -11.33
C LEU A 83 -0.26 1.83 -11.72
N ARG A 84 -1.32 2.53 -11.32
CA ARG A 84 -1.54 3.96 -11.60
C ARG A 84 -0.79 4.89 -10.64
N VAL A 85 0.53 4.91 -10.76
CA VAL A 85 1.43 5.79 -9.97
C VAL A 85 1.15 7.27 -10.26
N ASP A 86 0.75 7.60 -11.50
CA ASP A 86 0.38 8.95 -11.92
C ASP A 86 -0.72 9.57 -11.06
N ARG A 87 -1.68 8.75 -10.59
CA ARG A 87 -2.77 9.21 -9.73
C ARG A 87 -2.25 9.72 -8.39
N LEU A 88 -1.40 8.94 -7.71
CA LEU A 88 -0.84 9.34 -6.42
C LEU A 88 0.15 10.51 -6.56
N LEU A 89 0.96 10.52 -7.62
CA LEU A 89 1.83 11.67 -7.91
C LEU A 89 1.01 12.94 -8.10
N GLY A 90 -0.10 12.87 -8.84
CA GLY A 90 -1.04 13.99 -9.04
C GLY A 90 -1.66 14.50 -7.74
N GLU A 91 -2.07 13.59 -6.83
CA GLU A 91 -2.57 13.95 -5.49
C GLU A 91 -1.51 14.65 -4.63
N HIS A 92 -0.23 14.33 -4.85
CA HIS A 92 0.90 15.03 -4.23
C HIS A 92 1.34 16.25 -5.05
N GLY A 93 0.65 16.63 -6.13
CA GLY A 93 1.02 17.78 -6.98
C GLY A 93 2.37 17.62 -7.69
N ILE A 94 2.82 16.37 -7.89
CA ILE A 94 4.07 16.05 -8.59
C ILE A 94 3.76 15.86 -10.08
N PRO A 95 4.18 16.79 -10.96
CA PRO A 95 3.67 16.87 -12.33
C PRO A 95 4.19 15.77 -13.25
N LYS A 96 5.29 15.10 -12.88
CA LYS A 96 5.97 14.13 -13.73
C LYS A 96 6.52 12.98 -12.92
N ASP A 97 6.24 11.77 -13.39
CA ASP A 97 6.93 10.56 -12.97
C ASP A 97 8.37 10.54 -13.50
N SER A 98 9.22 11.26 -12.78
CA SER A 98 10.66 11.33 -13.00
C SER A 98 11.39 10.73 -11.80
N VAL A 99 12.69 10.52 -11.93
CA VAL A 99 13.52 10.12 -10.77
C VAL A 99 13.39 11.14 -9.64
N ALA A 100 13.41 12.44 -9.97
CA ALA A 100 13.21 13.52 -9.00
C ALA A 100 11.80 13.50 -8.39
N GLY A 101 10.77 13.32 -9.21
CA GLY A 101 9.38 13.23 -8.74
C GLY A 101 9.14 12.08 -7.77
N ARG A 102 9.72 10.91 -8.04
CA ARG A 102 9.62 9.76 -7.13
C ARG A 102 10.39 9.96 -5.81
N ARG A 103 11.56 10.62 -5.85
CA ARG A 103 12.29 10.99 -4.63
C ARG A 103 11.51 11.99 -3.79
N GLU A 104 10.86 12.95 -4.42
CA GLU A 104 10.00 13.90 -3.72
C GLU A 104 8.76 13.24 -3.11
N LEU A 105 8.12 12.30 -3.84
CA LEU A 105 7.03 11.49 -3.29
C LEU A 105 7.49 10.72 -2.04
N GLU A 106 8.64 10.05 -2.12
CA GLU A 106 9.20 9.30 -1.01
C GLU A 106 9.45 10.19 0.21
N ARG A 107 10.09 11.34 0.00
CA ARG A 107 10.33 12.33 1.06
C ARG A 107 9.03 12.79 1.71
N ARG A 108 7.98 13.07 0.94
CA ARG A 108 6.68 13.56 1.47
C ARG A 108 5.91 12.52 2.26
N VAL A 109 6.06 11.24 1.94
CA VAL A 109 5.35 10.16 2.64
C VAL A 109 6.12 9.73 3.89
N GLU A 110 7.45 9.77 3.86
CA GLU A 110 8.31 9.35 4.99
C GLU A 110 8.68 10.49 5.97
N THR A 111 8.18 11.72 5.77
CA THR A 111 8.27 12.83 6.75
C THR A 111 7.09 12.78 7.72
#